data_AF-A0A7C9KML0-F1
#
_entry.id   AF-A0A7C9KML0-F1
#
_cell.length_a   1.000
_cell.length_b   1.000
_cell.length_c   1.000
_cell.angle_alpha   90.00
_cell.angle_beta   90.00
_cell.angle_gamma   90.00
#
_symmetry.space_group_name_H-M   'P 1'
#
loop_
_entity.id
_entity.type
_entity.pdbx_description
1 polymer ?
#
loop_
_entity_poly.entity_id
_entity_poly.type
_entity_poly.pdbx_seq_one_letter_code
_entity_poly.pdbx_strand_id
1 'polypeptide(L)'
;VYCDNTLEAARIAKMAEAHGASALLVFPPHSIGMGGGQSRPEMARAHLSAIADATNLPLIVFQYDGLYAYRVDDLIAHCLAIPSIRAVKDKSPPPLHERTIMELQSLDRPVNVLTTCSAWLMSSLVMGAAGLLSGSGSIVADLHVALWRAVQADDLKRAKKISARIYPTAQCFYGQPVCDQHNRMKEALVMLGRLDGPAVVRPPLQKLGDAELARIRAAIDEAGLDEHGATGLDGLAVAAE
;
A
#
# COMPACT_ATOMS: atom_id res chain seq x y z
N VAL A 1 -0.09 -10.51 -7.72
CA VAL A 1 -0.86 -11.11 -8.81
C VAL A 1 -1.66 -10.03 -9.50
N TYR A 2 -1.33 -9.76 -10.77
CA TYR A 2 -2.08 -8.85 -11.63
C TYR A 2 -2.06 -9.38 -13.05
N CYS A 3 -3.24 -9.59 -13.63
CA CYS A 3 -3.45 -9.82 -15.05
C CYS A 3 -4.94 -9.59 -15.34
N ASP A 4 -5.26 -8.99 -16.49
CA ASP A 4 -6.67 -8.82 -16.91
C ASP A 4 -7.35 -10.15 -17.23
N ASN A 5 -6.55 -11.17 -17.58
CA ASN A 5 -7.02 -12.52 -17.81
C ASN A 5 -7.00 -13.32 -16.51
N THR A 6 -8.18 -13.80 -16.08
CA THR A 6 -8.34 -14.58 -14.85
C THR A 6 -7.53 -15.88 -14.82
N LEU A 7 -7.46 -16.62 -15.94
CA LEU A 7 -6.73 -17.88 -16.00
C LEU A 7 -5.21 -17.64 -15.86
N GLU A 8 -4.72 -16.56 -16.47
CA GLU A 8 -3.33 -16.17 -16.35
C GLU A 8 -3.00 -15.64 -14.94
N ALA A 9 -3.92 -14.89 -14.32
CA ALA A 9 -3.77 -14.47 -12.92
C ALA A 9 -3.66 -15.69 -11.97
N ALA A 10 -4.48 -16.73 -12.18
CA ALA A 10 -4.39 -17.98 -11.46
C ALA A 10 -3.04 -18.70 -11.70
N ARG A 11 -2.53 -18.71 -12.95
CA ARG A 11 -1.20 -19.25 -13.26
C ARG A 11 -0.08 -18.49 -12.54
N ILE A 12 -0.16 -17.16 -12.49
CA ILE A 12 0.79 -16.31 -11.76
C ILE A 12 0.72 -16.59 -10.25
N ALA A 13 -0.47 -16.81 -9.68
CA ALA A 13 -0.65 -17.16 -8.28
C ALA A 13 0.05 -18.49 -7.92
N LYS A 14 -0.23 -19.55 -8.70
CA LYS A 14 0.43 -20.85 -8.54
C LYS A 14 1.94 -20.77 -8.71
N MET A 15 2.41 -19.98 -9.67
CA MET A 15 3.84 -19.73 -9.86
C MET A 15 4.45 -19.06 -8.63
N ALA A 16 3.81 -18.03 -8.07
CA ALA A 16 4.31 -17.34 -6.89
C ALA A 16 4.40 -18.26 -5.66
N GLU A 17 3.41 -19.13 -5.45
CA GLU A 17 3.47 -20.16 -4.41
C GLU A 17 4.63 -21.13 -4.62
N ALA A 18 4.80 -21.65 -5.83
CA ALA A 18 5.91 -22.56 -6.16
C ALA A 18 7.30 -21.94 -5.94
N HIS A 19 7.40 -20.61 -5.92
CA HIS A 19 8.65 -19.87 -5.66
C HIS A 19 8.74 -19.31 -4.23
N GLY A 20 7.87 -19.75 -3.32
CA GLY A 20 8.00 -19.49 -1.88
C GLY A 20 7.38 -18.19 -1.38
N ALA A 21 6.45 -17.58 -2.13
CA ALA A 21 5.67 -16.45 -1.60
C ALA A 21 4.86 -16.88 -0.36
N SER A 22 4.74 -16.01 0.64
CA SER A 22 3.95 -16.28 1.86
C SER A 22 2.50 -15.79 1.76
N ALA A 23 2.22 -14.87 0.85
CA ALA A 23 0.91 -14.28 0.61
C ALA A 23 0.88 -13.64 -0.79
N LEU A 24 -0.32 -13.37 -1.31
CA LEU A 24 -0.50 -12.80 -2.65
C LEU A 24 -1.31 -11.51 -2.60
N LEU A 25 -0.72 -10.39 -3.01
CA LEU A 25 -1.46 -9.16 -3.30
C LEU A 25 -2.16 -9.30 -4.66
N VAL A 26 -3.49 -9.24 -4.67
CA VAL A 26 -4.32 -9.41 -5.87
C VAL A 26 -4.90 -8.06 -6.28
N PHE A 27 -4.60 -7.63 -7.51
CA PHE A 27 -5.11 -6.39 -8.08
C PHE A 27 -6.45 -6.63 -8.79
N PRO A 28 -7.37 -5.65 -8.82
CA PRO A 28 -8.54 -5.74 -9.67
C PRO A 28 -8.10 -5.76 -11.16
N PRO A 29 -8.71 -6.60 -12.01
CA PRO A 29 -8.47 -6.52 -13.45
C PRO A 29 -9.09 -5.24 -14.01
N HIS A 30 -8.55 -4.74 -15.12
CA HIS A 30 -8.95 -3.48 -15.74
C HIS A 30 -10.43 -3.47 -16.14
N SER A 31 -11.00 -4.64 -16.44
CA SER A 31 -12.42 -4.82 -16.75
C SER A 31 -13.37 -4.38 -15.63
N ILE A 32 -12.92 -4.36 -14.36
CA ILE A 32 -13.70 -3.80 -13.25
C ILE A 32 -13.91 -2.30 -13.46
N GLY A 33 -12.88 -1.57 -13.90
CA GLY A 33 -12.94 -0.13 -14.12
C GLY A 33 -13.61 0.31 -15.42
N MET A 34 -14.00 -0.63 -16.29
CA MET A 34 -14.50 -0.33 -17.63
C MET A 34 -15.99 -0.60 -17.77
N GLY A 35 -16.71 0.31 -18.44
CA GLY A 35 -18.09 0.08 -18.89
C GLY A 35 -19.10 -0.27 -17.79
N GLY A 36 -18.84 0.11 -16.53
CA GLY A 36 -19.68 -0.23 -15.39
C GLY A 36 -19.39 -1.60 -14.77
N GLY A 37 -18.24 -2.22 -15.05
CA GLY A 37 -17.83 -3.50 -14.45
C GLY A 37 -17.84 -3.51 -12.92
N GLN A 38 -17.59 -2.38 -12.27
CA GLN A 38 -17.71 -2.18 -10.82
C GLN A 38 -19.11 -2.51 -10.27
N SER A 39 -20.17 -2.41 -11.09
CA SER A 39 -21.55 -2.75 -10.71
C SER A 39 -21.88 -4.23 -10.90
N ARG A 40 -20.90 -5.06 -11.24
CA ARG A 40 -21.05 -6.50 -11.50
C ARG A 40 -20.19 -7.31 -10.52
N PRO A 41 -20.62 -7.45 -9.24
CA PRO A 41 -19.83 -8.12 -8.21
C PRO A 41 -19.51 -9.58 -8.53
N GLU A 42 -20.32 -10.25 -9.35
CA GLU A 42 -20.04 -11.61 -9.82
C GLU A 42 -18.76 -11.70 -10.67
N MET A 43 -18.39 -10.63 -11.39
CA MET A 43 -17.14 -10.59 -12.18
C MET A 43 -15.92 -10.58 -11.26
N ALA A 44 -15.94 -9.70 -10.26
CA ALA A 44 -14.90 -9.61 -9.25
C ALA A 44 -14.79 -10.93 -8.46
N ARG A 45 -15.93 -11.48 -8.05
CA ARG A 45 -16.02 -12.79 -7.37
C ARG A 45 -15.33 -13.88 -8.17
N ALA A 46 -15.72 -14.06 -9.44
CA ALA A 46 -15.19 -15.13 -10.28
C ALA A 46 -13.68 -15.01 -10.46
N HIS A 47 -13.16 -13.79 -10.62
CA HIS A 47 -11.72 -13.54 -10.72
C HIS A 47 -10.98 -13.91 -9.43
N LEU A 48 -11.47 -13.42 -8.28
CA LEU A 48 -10.85 -13.69 -6.98
C LEU A 48 -10.92 -15.18 -6.61
N SER A 49 -12.04 -15.85 -6.89
CA SER A 49 -12.22 -17.28 -6.64
C SER A 49 -11.26 -18.13 -7.48
N ALA A 50 -11.13 -17.86 -8.78
CA ALA A 50 -10.20 -18.62 -9.62
C ALA A 50 -8.73 -18.49 -9.18
N ILE A 51 -8.34 -17.32 -8.64
CA ILE A 51 -7.00 -17.12 -8.04
C ILE A 51 -6.88 -17.90 -6.73
N ALA A 52 -7.91 -17.84 -5.88
CA ALA A 52 -7.95 -18.57 -4.61
C ALA A 52 -7.89 -20.10 -4.81
N ASP A 53 -8.57 -20.64 -5.82
CA ASP A 53 -8.59 -22.08 -6.11
C ASP A 53 -7.25 -22.60 -6.66
N ALA A 54 -6.40 -21.70 -7.19
CA ALA A 54 -5.12 -22.05 -7.79
C ALA A 54 -3.95 -22.08 -6.80
N THR A 55 -4.17 -21.72 -5.53
CA THR A 55 -3.10 -21.57 -4.53
C THR A 55 -3.58 -21.83 -3.10
N ASN A 56 -2.70 -22.31 -2.22
CA ASN A 56 -3.00 -22.41 -0.78
C ASN A 56 -2.64 -21.15 0.01
N LEU A 57 -2.07 -20.13 -0.65
CA LEU A 57 -1.60 -18.92 0.01
C LEU A 57 -2.74 -17.98 0.42
N PRO A 58 -2.58 -17.24 1.52
CA PRO A 58 -3.49 -16.17 1.87
C PRO A 58 -3.45 -15.04 0.82
N LEU A 59 -4.62 -14.50 0.52
CA LEU A 59 -4.81 -13.40 -0.40
C LEU A 59 -4.95 -12.08 0.34
N ILE A 60 -4.32 -11.04 -0.23
CA ILE A 60 -4.49 -9.64 0.13
C ILE A 60 -5.20 -8.99 -1.07
N VAL A 61 -6.47 -8.62 -0.93
CA VAL A 61 -7.21 -7.98 -2.03
C VAL A 61 -6.87 -6.49 -2.07
N PHE A 62 -6.52 -5.96 -3.24
CA PHE A 62 -6.27 -4.53 -3.39
C PHE A 62 -7.59 -3.79 -3.63
N GLN A 63 -8.10 -3.12 -2.59
CA GLN A 63 -9.18 -2.15 -2.69
C GLN A 63 -8.63 -0.81 -3.23
N TYR A 64 -8.94 -0.54 -4.50
CA TYR A 64 -8.63 0.74 -5.16
C TYR A 64 -9.64 1.83 -4.80
N ASP A 65 -9.38 3.05 -5.29
CA ASP A 65 -10.35 4.14 -5.36
C ASP A 65 -10.95 4.28 -6.78
N GLY A 66 -12.02 5.05 -6.91
CA GLY A 66 -12.63 5.38 -8.19
C GLY A 66 -13.19 4.16 -8.93
N LEU A 67 -12.91 4.08 -10.24
CA LEU A 67 -13.51 3.09 -11.14
C LEU A 67 -13.08 1.65 -10.85
N TYR A 68 -11.86 1.46 -10.30
CA TYR A 68 -11.34 0.12 -10.00
C TYR A 68 -11.69 -0.37 -8.59
N ALA A 69 -12.35 0.46 -7.78
CA ALA A 69 -12.73 0.10 -6.42
C ALA A 69 -13.82 -0.98 -6.42
N TYR A 70 -13.81 -1.89 -5.46
CA TYR A 70 -15.01 -2.66 -5.16
C TYR A 70 -15.95 -1.79 -4.31
N ARG A 71 -17.27 -1.94 -4.46
CA ARG A 71 -18.19 -1.37 -3.49
C ARG A 71 -17.95 -2.07 -2.15
N VAL A 72 -18.04 -1.34 -1.03
CA VAL A 72 -17.71 -1.91 0.30
C VAL A 72 -18.54 -3.15 0.62
N ASP A 73 -19.85 -3.13 0.31
CA ASP A 73 -20.74 -4.29 0.52
C ASP A 73 -20.28 -5.52 -0.29
N ASP A 74 -19.86 -5.30 -1.54
CA ASP A 74 -19.37 -6.35 -2.42
C ASP A 74 -18.01 -6.89 -1.94
N LEU A 75 -17.12 -6.02 -1.46
CA LEU A 75 -15.85 -6.40 -0.85
C LEU A 75 -16.05 -7.25 0.40
N ILE A 76 -17.00 -6.90 1.27
CA ILE A 76 -17.35 -7.69 2.45
C ILE A 76 -17.90 -9.04 2.04
N ALA A 77 -18.85 -9.08 1.10
CA ALA A 77 -19.33 -10.32 0.55
C ALA A 77 -18.15 -11.13 -0.01
N HIS A 78 -17.21 -10.50 -0.72
CA HIS A 78 -16.00 -11.10 -1.26
C HIS A 78 -15.18 -11.82 -0.20
N CYS A 79 -14.87 -11.10 0.87
CA CYS A 79 -14.16 -11.62 2.03
C CYS A 79 -14.88 -12.79 2.70
N LEU A 80 -16.21 -12.74 2.86
CA LEU A 80 -16.98 -13.80 3.50
C LEU A 80 -16.94 -15.12 2.70
N ALA A 81 -17.14 -15.04 1.38
CA ALA A 81 -17.24 -16.24 0.55
C ALA A 81 -15.87 -16.81 0.09
N ILE A 82 -14.76 -16.11 0.28
CA ILE A 82 -13.41 -16.62 -0.06
C ILE A 82 -12.53 -16.61 1.21
N PRO A 83 -12.45 -17.73 1.95
CA PRO A 83 -11.74 -17.79 3.24
C PRO A 83 -10.23 -17.54 3.20
N SER A 84 -9.60 -17.68 2.03
CA SER A 84 -8.18 -17.35 1.84
C SER A 84 -7.93 -15.85 1.77
N ILE A 85 -8.95 -15.00 1.56
CA ILE A 85 -8.80 -13.54 1.73
C ILE A 85 -8.62 -13.25 3.21
N ARG A 86 -7.40 -12.85 3.57
CA ARG A 86 -6.98 -12.55 4.95
C ARG A 86 -6.68 -11.08 5.19
N ALA A 87 -6.50 -10.30 4.14
CA ALA A 87 -6.36 -8.86 4.26
C ALA A 87 -6.88 -8.12 3.04
N VAL A 88 -7.10 -6.82 3.22
CA VAL A 88 -7.36 -5.85 2.16
C VAL A 88 -6.27 -4.78 2.21
N LYS A 89 -5.59 -4.56 1.09
CA LYS A 89 -4.76 -3.36 0.89
C LYS A 89 -5.69 -2.23 0.46
N ASP A 90 -5.86 -1.21 1.28
CA ASP A 90 -6.89 -0.19 1.05
C ASP A 90 -6.32 1.18 0.65
N LYS A 91 -6.78 1.67 -0.52
CA LYS A 91 -6.52 3.01 -1.08
C LYS A 91 -7.79 3.89 -1.12
N SER A 92 -8.87 3.47 -0.46
CA SER A 92 -10.14 4.20 -0.46
C SER A 92 -10.02 5.61 0.14
N PRO A 93 -10.89 6.56 -0.27
CA PRO A 93 -10.99 7.86 0.38
C PRO A 93 -11.43 7.72 1.85
N PRO A 94 -11.13 8.70 2.73
CA PRO A 94 -11.29 8.54 4.18
C PRO A 94 -12.64 8.00 4.68
N PRO A 95 -13.81 8.48 4.20
CA PRO A 95 -15.09 7.95 4.69
C PRO A 95 -15.33 6.47 4.35
N LEU A 96 -14.89 6.04 3.16
CA LEU A 96 -15.00 4.62 2.75
C LEU A 96 -13.93 3.77 3.44
N HIS A 97 -12.76 4.35 3.69
CA HIS A 97 -11.67 3.68 4.38
C HIS A 97 -12.04 3.35 5.84
N GLU A 98 -12.62 4.31 6.57
CA GLU A 98 -13.13 4.09 7.93
C GLU A 98 -14.15 2.95 7.97
N ARG A 99 -15.14 2.98 7.06
CA ARG A 99 -16.14 1.92 6.93
C ARG A 99 -15.49 0.56 6.65
N THR A 100 -14.51 0.52 5.76
CA THR A 100 -13.77 -0.71 5.42
C THR A 100 -13.04 -1.28 6.63
N ILE A 101 -12.36 -0.45 7.43
CA ILE A 101 -11.72 -0.88 8.69
C ILE A 101 -12.75 -1.49 9.64
N MET A 102 -13.81 -0.73 9.94
CA MET A 102 -14.79 -1.12 10.94
C MET A 102 -15.53 -2.40 10.56
N GLU A 103 -15.99 -2.52 9.31
CA GLU A 103 -16.82 -3.64 8.89
C GLU A 103 -16.00 -4.92 8.66
N LEU A 104 -14.83 -4.85 8.02
CA LEU A 104 -14.03 -6.05 7.74
C LEU A 104 -13.33 -6.62 8.98
N GLN A 105 -12.86 -5.78 9.89
CA GLN A 105 -12.17 -6.24 11.10
C GLN A 105 -13.16 -6.68 12.21
N SER A 106 -14.45 -6.36 12.06
CA SER A 106 -15.52 -6.81 12.99
C SER A 106 -16.26 -8.06 12.53
N LEU A 107 -15.91 -8.65 11.39
CA LEU A 107 -16.49 -9.92 10.94
C LEU A 107 -16.12 -11.05 11.92
N ASP A 108 -16.96 -12.10 12.01
CA ASP A 108 -16.67 -13.31 12.79
C ASP A 108 -15.30 -13.92 12.47
N ARG A 109 -14.90 -13.82 11.19
CA ARG A 109 -13.52 -14.02 10.74
C ARG A 109 -12.97 -12.68 10.29
N PRO A 110 -12.24 -11.95 11.15
CA PRO A 110 -11.69 -10.66 10.81
C PRO A 110 -10.79 -10.71 9.57
N VAL A 111 -10.90 -9.70 8.71
CA VAL A 111 -10.01 -9.47 7.59
C VAL A 111 -9.24 -8.17 7.83
N ASN A 112 -7.92 -8.27 7.88
CA ASN A 112 -7.06 -7.14 8.22
C ASN A 112 -7.12 -6.06 7.15
N VAL A 113 -7.33 -4.81 7.53
CA VAL A 113 -7.23 -3.67 6.59
C VAL A 113 -5.84 -3.06 6.70
N LEU A 114 -5.04 -3.21 5.64
CA LEU A 114 -3.70 -2.67 5.50
C LEU A 114 -3.75 -1.37 4.71
N THR A 115 -3.41 -0.26 5.36
CA THR A 115 -3.47 1.04 4.70
C THR A 115 -2.35 1.21 3.68
N THR A 116 -2.68 1.76 2.51
CA THR A 116 -1.70 2.27 1.54
C THR A 116 -1.83 3.78 1.31
N CYS A 117 -2.58 4.46 2.17
CA CYS A 117 -2.89 5.88 2.04
C CYS A 117 -1.82 6.76 2.70
N SER A 118 -0.64 6.85 2.09
CA SER A 118 0.49 7.62 2.64
C SER A 118 0.18 9.10 2.91
N ALA A 119 -0.78 9.71 2.19
CA ALA A 119 -1.19 11.09 2.38
C ALA A 119 -1.90 11.38 3.72
N TRP A 120 -2.48 10.35 4.35
CA TRP A 120 -3.15 10.46 5.65
C TRP A 120 -2.86 9.24 6.54
N LEU A 121 -1.63 8.73 6.45
CA LEU A 121 -1.20 7.49 7.11
C LEU A 121 -1.49 7.50 8.62
N MET A 122 -1.11 8.57 9.33
CA MET A 122 -1.35 8.65 10.78
C MET A 122 -2.83 8.49 11.14
N SER A 123 -3.72 9.23 10.47
CA SER A 123 -5.17 9.15 10.72
C SER A 123 -5.70 7.74 10.47
N SER A 124 -5.24 7.08 9.41
CA SER A 124 -5.60 5.70 9.08
C SER A 124 -5.20 4.70 10.17
N LEU A 125 -3.96 4.81 10.69
CA LEU A 125 -3.48 3.94 11.76
C LEU A 125 -4.22 4.19 13.08
N VAL A 126 -4.53 5.46 13.39
CA VAL A 126 -5.33 5.83 14.58
C VAL A 126 -6.76 5.27 14.51
N MET A 127 -7.36 5.19 13.32
CA MET A 127 -8.67 4.54 13.14
C MET A 127 -8.63 3.01 13.32
N GLY A 128 -7.43 2.40 13.44
CA GLY A 128 -7.29 0.98 13.73
C GLY A 128 -7.03 0.09 12.51
N ALA A 129 -6.55 0.64 11.38
CA ALA A 129 -6.02 -0.19 10.30
C ALA A 129 -4.97 -1.16 10.85
N ALA A 130 -5.07 -2.47 10.60
CA ALA A 130 -4.22 -3.51 11.19
C ALA A 130 -2.76 -3.54 10.70
N GLY A 131 -2.35 -2.58 9.89
CA GLY A 131 -1.00 -2.44 9.39
C GLY A 131 -0.95 -1.58 8.14
N LEU A 132 0.18 -1.64 7.43
CA LEU A 132 0.44 -0.82 6.25
C LEU A 132 1.08 -1.63 5.13
N LEU A 133 0.69 -1.35 3.90
CA LEU A 133 1.25 -1.95 2.69
C LEU A 133 1.44 -0.86 1.62
N SER A 134 2.41 0.03 1.85
CA SER A 134 2.63 1.22 1.05
C SER A 134 3.89 1.14 0.18
N GLY A 135 3.83 1.75 -1.02
CA GLY A 135 4.97 1.85 -1.93
C GLY A 135 6.13 2.67 -1.36
N SER A 136 5.85 3.74 -0.61
CA SER A 136 6.88 4.55 0.06
C SER A 136 7.63 3.77 1.15
N GLY A 137 7.14 2.59 1.55
CA GLY A 137 7.88 1.66 2.39
C GLY A 137 9.22 1.22 1.77
N SER A 138 9.42 1.36 0.46
CA SER A 138 10.74 1.18 -0.17
C SER A 138 11.78 2.21 0.28
N ILE A 139 11.35 3.35 0.83
CA ILE A 139 12.22 4.48 1.22
C ILE A 139 12.18 4.73 2.72
N VAL A 140 10.98 4.71 3.33
CA VAL A 140 10.73 5.19 4.70
C VAL A 140 10.10 4.10 5.61
N ALA A 141 10.49 2.84 5.42
CA ALA A 141 9.93 1.70 6.18
C ALA A 141 10.08 1.87 7.70
N ASP A 142 11.20 2.39 8.16
CA ASP A 142 11.50 2.64 9.57
C ASP A 142 10.61 3.74 10.18
N LEU A 143 10.36 4.82 9.45
CA LEU A 143 9.38 5.84 9.86
C LEU A 143 7.97 5.27 9.92
N HIS A 144 7.59 4.43 8.95
CA HIS A 144 6.31 3.72 8.98
C HIS A 144 6.18 2.82 10.23
N VAL A 145 7.22 2.03 10.53
CA VAL A 145 7.25 1.16 11.73
C VAL A 145 7.21 1.99 13.02
N ALA A 146 7.96 3.08 13.08
CA ALA A 146 7.98 3.96 14.24
C ALA A 146 6.62 4.62 14.47
N LEU A 147 5.96 5.08 13.40
CA LEU A 147 4.61 5.64 13.47
C LEU A 147 3.60 4.57 13.93
N TRP A 148 3.63 3.38 13.33
CA TRP A 148 2.78 2.26 13.72
C TRP A 148 2.92 1.94 15.21
N ARG A 149 4.15 1.77 15.70
CA ARG A 149 4.42 1.49 17.13
C ARG A 149 3.96 2.61 18.04
N ALA A 150 4.17 3.88 17.66
CA ALA A 150 3.72 5.02 18.46
C ALA A 150 2.19 5.05 18.58
N VAL A 151 1.46 4.76 17.50
CA VAL A 151 0.00 4.66 17.52
C VAL A 151 -0.47 3.47 18.36
N GLN A 152 0.17 2.31 18.24
CA GLN A 152 -0.16 1.13 19.06
C GLN A 152 0.06 1.36 20.56
N ALA A 153 1.00 2.24 20.93
CA ALA A 153 1.29 2.64 22.30
C ALA A 153 0.45 3.85 22.79
N ASP A 154 -0.51 4.33 21.98
CA ASP A 154 -1.31 5.54 22.23
C ASP A 154 -0.46 6.82 22.45
N ASP A 155 0.80 6.83 21.98
CA ASP A 155 1.68 8.00 22.04
C ASP A 155 1.44 8.91 20.83
N LEU A 156 0.29 9.61 20.85
CA LEU A 156 -0.10 10.52 19.77
C LEU A 156 0.87 11.70 19.63
N LYS A 157 1.58 12.08 20.69
CA LYS A 157 2.58 13.16 20.63
C LYS A 157 3.77 12.73 19.78
N ARG A 158 4.30 11.54 20.00
CA ARG A 158 5.37 10.95 19.18
C ARG A 158 4.88 10.64 17.76
N ALA A 159 3.68 10.08 17.63
CA ALA A 159 3.09 9.79 16.32
C ALA A 159 3.01 11.05 15.44
N LYS A 160 2.59 12.20 15.99
CA LYS A 160 2.57 13.48 15.26
C LYS A 160 3.96 13.92 14.80
N LYS A 161 4.98 13.79 15.64
CA LYS A 161 6.37 14.13 15.27
C LYS A 161 6.89 13.25 14.14
N ILE A 162 6.63 11.95 14.20
CA ILE A 162 7.03 11.01 13.14
C ILE A 162 6.24 11.27 11.85
N SER A 163 4.94 11.51 11.96
CA SER A 163 4.09 11.87 10.81
C SER A 163 4.57 13.14 10.13
N ALA A 164 5.05 14.14 10.88
CA ALA A 164 5.63 15.36 10.31
C ALA A 164 6.91 15.07 9.50
N ARG A 165 7.72 14.08 9.89
CA ARG A 165 8.88 13.64 9.10
C ARG A 165 8.52 12.83 7.86
N ILE A 166 7.42 12.07 7.90
CA ILE A 166 6.93 11.33 6.72
C ILE A 166 6.35 12.30 5.68
N TYR A 167 5.73 13.38 6.13
CA TYR A 167 4.93 14.29 5.30
C TYR A 167 5.66 14.81 4.03
N PRO A 168 6.92 15.31 4.08
CA PRO A 168 7.63 15.79 2.89
C PRO A 168 7.75 14.72 1.80
N THR A 169 8.14 13.49 2.18
CA THR A 169 8.26 12.37 1.25
C THR A 169 6.91 11.92 0.71
N ALA A 170 5.85 11.95 1.52
CA ALA A 170 4.51 11.63 1.07
C ALA A 170 4.00 12.66 0.03
N GLN A 171 4.20 13.96 0.27
CA GLN A 171 3.83 15.01 -0.68
C GLN A 171 4.63 14.94 -1.97
N CYS A 172 5.94 14.66 -1.89
CA CYS A 172 6.79 14.49 -3.05
C CYS A 172 6.38 13.27 -3.87
N PHE A 173 6.38 12.08 -3.26
CA PHE A 173 6.18 10.83 -4.01
C PHE A 173 4.78 10.71 -4.59
N TYR A 174 3.75 11.13 -3.87
CA TYR A 174 2.36 11.01 -4.31
C TYR A 174 1.77 12.30 -4.89
N GLY A 175 2.60 13.32 -5.13
CA GLY A 175 2.21 14.57 -5.78
C GLY A 175 1.88 14.41 -7.27
N GLN A 176 1.28 15.45 -7.87
CA GLN A 176 0.95 15.45 -9.29
C GLN A 176 2.19 15.65 -10.18
N PRO A 177 2.30 14.95 -11.32
CA PRO A 177 1.40 13.87 -11.76
C PRO A 177 1.65 12.57 -10.96
N VAL A 178 0.57 11.83 -10.66
CA VAL A 178 0.62 10.62 -9.80
C VAL A 178 1.37 9.45 -10.45
N CYS A 179 1.43 9.41 -11.78
CA CYS A 179 2.11 8.34 -12.52
C CYS A 179 3.61 8.25 -12.20
N ASP A 180 4.24 9.36 -11.80
CA ASP A 180 5.66 9.44 -11.50
C ASP A 180 6.05 8.96 -10.09
N GLN A 181 5.10 8.47 -9.29
CA GLN A 181 5.37 8.02 -7.91
C GLN A 181 6.54 7.03 -7.82
N HIS A 182 6.62 6.06 -8.74
CA HIS A 182 7.70 5.07 -8.75
C HIS A 182 9.00 5.67 -9.28
N ASN A 183 8.93 6.60 -10.24
CA ASN A 183 10.09 7.30 -10.77
C ASN A 183 10.76 8.08 -9.64
N ARG A 184 9.98 8.81 -8.84
CA ARG A 184 10.47 9.58 -7.69
C ARG A 184 11.09 8.68 -6.63
N MET A 185 10.45 7.55 -6.30
CA MET A 185 11.01 6.59 -5.33
C MET A 185 12.30 5.95 -5.84
N LYS A 186 12.41 5.63 -7.14
CA LYS A 186 13.66 5.10 -7.71
C LYS A 186 14.80 6.11 -7.66
N GLU A 187 14.54 7.37 -7.99
CA GLU A 187 15.52 8.44 -7.83
C GLU A 187 15.93 8.62 -6.37
N ALA A 188 14.98 8.56 -5.43
CA ALA A 188 15.27 8.61 -4.00
C ALA A 188 16.20 7.46 -3.56
N LEU A 189 15.97 6.23 -4.02
CA LEU A 189 16.86 5.09 -3.73
C LEU A 189 18.29 5.34 -4.22
N VAL A 190 18.47 5.91 -5.41
CA VAL A 190 19.79 6.25 -5.95
C VAL A 190 20.44 7.38 -5.16
N MET A 191 19.70 8.44 -4.85
CA MET A 191 20.20 9.57 -4.04
C MET A 191 20.63 9.16 -2.63
N LEU A 192 19.95 8.17 -2.05
CA LEU A 192 20.27 7.59 -0.76
C LEU A 192 21.37 6.52 -0.82
N GLY A 193 21.90 6.18 -2.00
CA GLY A 193 22.89 5.10 -2.14
C GLY A 193 22.35 3.69 -1.90
N ARG A 194 21.03 3.51 -1.90
CA ARG A 194 20.35 2.21 -1.67
C ARG A 194 20.05 1.43 -2.94
N LEU A 195 20.26 2.05 -4.10
CA LEU A 195 20.19 1.41 -5.41
C LEU A 195 21.42 1.82 -6.23
N ASP A 196 22.19 0.82 -6.65
CA ASP A 196 23.35 1.04 -7.51
C ASP A 196 22.94 1.49 -8.91
N GLY A 197 23.73 2.39 -9.48
CA GLY A 197 23.53 2.89 -10.85
C GLY A 197 22.37 3.89 -10.98
N PRO A 198 21.93 4.18 -12.22
CA PRO A 198 20.92 5.20 -12.47
C PRO A 198 19.49 4.70 -12.18
N ALA A 199 18.61 5.64 -11.85
CA ALA A 199 17.18 5.36 -11.74
C ALA A 199 16.58 5.14 -13.15
N VAL A 200 16.39 3.87 -13.52
CA VAL A 200 15.83 3.50 -14.83
C VAL A 200 14.34 3.18 -14.72
N VAL A 201 13.52 3.77 -15.57
CA VAL A 201 12.11 3.38 -15.76
C VAL A 201 11.89 2.82 -17.16
N ARG A 202 10.88 1.98 -17.33
CA ARG A 202 10.54 1.41 -18.65
C ARG A 202 9.53 2.33 -19.35
N PRO A 203 9.70 2.62 -20.66
CA PRO A 203 8.67 3.33 -21.44
C PRO A 203 7.28 2.69 -21.25
N PRO A 204 6.19 3.47 -21.21
CA PRO A 204 6.10 4.89 -21.57
C PRO A 204 6.54 5.89 -20.48
N LEU A 205 6.89 5.44 -19.27
CA LEU A 205 7.42 6.32 -18.23
C LEU A 205 8.73 6.96 -18.68
N GLN A 206 8.94 8.23 -18.27
CA GLN A 206 10.09 9.04 -18.68
C GLN A 206 10.97 9.38 -17.47
N LYS A 207 12.22 9.73 -17.76
CA LYS A 207 13.14 10.27 -16.74
C LYS A 207 12.58 11.60 -16.21
N LEU A 208 12.75 11.81 -14.91
CA LEU A 208 12.35 13.06 -14.25
C LEU A 208 13.33 14.19 -14.59
N GLY A 209 12.81 15.41 -14.70
CA GLY A 209 13.62 16.61 -14.90
C GLY A 209 14.22 17.17 -13.61
N ASP A 210 15.19 18.07 -13.73
CA ASP A 210 15.99 18.59 -12.61
C ASP A 210 15.16 19.23 -11.48
N ALA A 211 14.07 19.90 -11.83
CA ALA A 211 13.16 20.48 -10.83
C ALA A 211 12.53 19.41 -9.94
N GLU A 212 12.18 18.25 -10.49
CA GLU A 212 11.62 17.14 -9.71
C GLU A 212 12.70 16.45 -8.88
N LEU A 213 13.92 16.30 -9.43
CA LEU A 213 15.06 15.78 -8.68
C LEU A 213 15.41 16.67 -7.47
N ALA A 214 15.35 17.99 -7.62
CA ALA A 214 15.55 18.92 -6.52
C ALA A 214 14.46 18.77 -5.43
N ARG A 215 13.19 18.57 -5.82
CA ARG A 215 12.10 18.31 -4.85
C ARG A 215 12.29 17.01 -4.09
N ILE A 216 12.78 15.96 -4.75
CA ILE A 216 13.08 14.68 -4.09
C ILE A 216 14.20 14.85 -3.06
N ARG A 217 15.28 15.57 -3.41
CA ARG A 217 16.39 15.83 -2.48
C ARG A 217 15.93 16.61 -1.25
N ALA A 218 15.16 17.69 -1.45
CA ALA A 218 14.59 18.45 -0.34
C ALA A 218 13.71 17.57 0.57
N ALA A 219 12.86 16.72 0.00
CA ALA A 219 12.01 15.83 0.78
C ALA A 219 12.80 14.77 1.57
N ILE A 220 13.92 14.28 1.02
CA ILE A 220 14.87 13.38 1.70
C ILE A 220 15.51 14.09 2.91
N ASP A 221 16.01 15.31 2.70
CA ASP A 221 16.69 16.09 3.73
C ASP A 221 15.72 16.47 4.86
N GLU A 222 14.51 16.94 4.53
CA GLU A 222 13.47 17.31 5.49
C GLU A 222 12.96 16.11 6.30
N ALA A 223 12.89 14.91 5.68
CA ALA A 223 12.54 13.68 6.39
C ALA A 223 13.71 13.14 7.25
N GLY A 224 14.93 13.64 7.01
CA GLY A 224 16.14 13.24 7.71
C GLY A 224 16.56 11.81 7.35
N LEU A 225 16.61 11.49 6.07
CA LEU A 225 16.97 10.15 5.57
C LEU A 225 18.43 10.09 5.11
N ASP A 226 19.08 8.96 5.34
CA ASP A 226 20.42 8.61 4.84
C ASP A 226 20.42 7.21 4.21
N GLU A 227 21.60 6.68 3.90
CA GLU A 227 21.73 5.35 3.29
C GLU A 227 21.19 4.21 4.16
N HIS A 228 21.17 4.36 5.49
CA HIS A 228 20.78 3.33 6.45
C HIS A 228 19.33 3.45 6.92
N GLY A 229 18.71 4.64 6.83
CA GLY A 229 17.37 4.85 7.33
C GLY A 229 17.05 6.31 7.59
N ALA A 230 16.07 6.54 8.44
CA ALA A 230 15.74 7.80 9.03
C ALA A 230 16.60 8.01 10.28
N THR A 231 17.38 9.08 10.25
CA THR A 231 18.28 9.48 11.34
C THR A 231 17.49 9.90 12.59
N GLY A 232 18.09 9.75 13.77
CA GLY A 232 17.53 10.27 15.02
C GLY A 232 16.19 9.67 15.45
N LEU A 233 15.82 8.48 14.95
CA LEU A 233 14.63 7.75 15.42
C LEU A 233 14.77 7.27 16.87
N ASP A 234 15.99 6.93 17.30
CA ASP A 234 16.26 6.49 18.68
C ASP A 234 16.11 7.63 19.69
N GLY A 235 16.41 8.88 19.30
CA GLY A 235 16.12 10.07 20.10
C GLY A 235 14.62 10.38 20.24
N LEU A 236 13.78 9.69 19.47
CA LEU A 236 12.33 9.67 19.63
C LEU A 236 11.84 8.46 20.41
N ALA A 237 12.72 7.50 20.75
CA ALA A 237 12.40 6.39 21.64
C ALA A 237 12.48 6.87 23.10
N VAL A 238 11.38 6.74 23.84
CA VAL A 238 11.42 6.74 25.30
C VAL A 238 10.83 5.42 25.78
N ALA A 239 11.60 4.78 26.66
CA ALA A 239 11.30 3.69 27.57
C ALA A 239 10.26 2.66 27.09
N ALA A 240 10.76 1.56 26.52
CA ALA A 240 10.07 0.29 26.70
C ALA A 240 10.37 -0.16 28.14
N GLU A 241 9.35 -0.19 29.00
CA GLU A 241 9.24 -1.19 30.09
C GLU A 241 8.35 -2.33 29.61
#